data_AF-A0A858RQG4-F1
#
_entry.id   AF-A0A858RQG4-F1
#
_cell.length_a   1.000
_cell.length_b   1.000
_cell.length_c   1.000
_cell.angle_alpha   90.00
_cell.angle_beta   90.00
_cell.angle_gamma   90.00
#
_symmetry.space_group_name_H-M   'P 1'
#
loop_
_entity.id
_entity.type
_entity.pdbx_description
1 polymer ?
#
loop_
_entity_poly.entity_id
_entity_poly.type
_entity_poly.pdbx_seq_one_letter_code
_entity_poly.pdbx_strand_id
1 'polypeptide(L)'
;MKFHLLLGALLCSHAFAAGEGFTNFVRQTQQGTGVVWNMPVNPTGSSASQLLLEQGGSLFQLWTIEQATAKDYLLDQKVVGTYLPKADIVITTVDPDRDPVTGAPRTRADKPFSVKTTVSGLLSGANIPVAATKVLWEQHLASFGSTVNSITPAQATSGTPRSSTYLTANGTTTVTSGATSLPAVNGVAAKAKGQEHFVVHALADGALTQSQIASAYVHVWPVSSGEISGVMDDQKVRSKAPTLTIKVKDLYPESRTYLQIYEGRQVLGTKGVLMARELDYPNTQNISITPQDFSISDYDEYIKKDGTYTIELITETAFDSTRLDWVTFSIDRELEIRAQLTGLDDSEMK
;
A
#
# COMPACT_ATOMS: atom_id res chain seq x y z
N MET A 1 37.57 -15.01 -37.54
CA MET A 1 37.00 -14.21 -36.43
C MET A 1 35.55 -14.61 -36.23
N LYS A 2 35.20 -15.21 -35.09
CA LYS A 2 33.83 -15.62 -34.77
C LYS A 2 33.17 -14.48 -34.00
N PHE A 3 32.15 -13.85 -34.59
CA PHE A 3 31.28 -12.91 -33.90
C PHE A 3 30.43 -13.68 -32.88
N HIS A 4 30.46 -13.28 -31.62
CA HIS A 4 29.55 -13.78 -30.59
C HIS A 4 28.41 -12.78 -30.45
N LEU A 5 27.25 -13.15 -31.00
CA LEU A 5 25.99 -12.45 -30.84
C LEU A 5 25.47 -12.77 -29.42
N LEU A 6 25.55 -11.82 -28.49
CA LEU A 6 24.94 -11.98 -27.17
C LEU A 6 23.45 -11.63 -27.27
N LEU A 7 22.62 -12.66 -27.35
CA LEU A 7 21.17 -12.56 -27.32
C LEU A 7 20.71 -12.40 -25.86
N GLY A 8 20.40 -11.17 -25.44
CA GLY A 8 19.79 -10.90 -24.15
C GLY A 8 18.28 -11.08 -24.22
N ALA A 9 17.75 -12.18 -23.70
CA ALA A 9 16.31 -12.36 -23.54
C ALA A 9 15.76 -11.34 -22.52
N LEU A 10 14.82 -10.49 -22.96
CA LEU A 10 13.97 -9.70 -22.07
C LEU A 10 12.96 -10.66 -21.40
N LEU A 11 12.99 -10.73 -20.07
CA LEU A 11 11.87 -11.26 -19.30
C LEU A 11 10.91 -10.10 -19.02
N CYS A 12 9.67 -10.24 -19.46
CA CYS A 12 8.62 -9.24 -19.35
C CYS A 12 8.20 -9.05 -17.88
N SER A 13 8.39 -7.86 -17.35
CA SER A 13 7.62 -7.33 -16.22
C SER A 13 6.44 -6.52 -16.76
N HIS A 14 5.25 -6.88 -16.29
CA HIS A 14 3.92 -6.29 -16.48
C HIS A 14 3.86 -4.90 -17.13
N ALA A 15 3.45 -4.88 -18.41
CA ALA A 15 3.23 -3.66 -19.18
C ALA A 15 1.86 -3.05 -18.83
N PHE A 16 1.88 -1.93 -18.11
CA PHE A 16 0.86 -0.90 -18.31
C PHE A 16 1.37 0.06 -19.41
N ALA A 17 0.44 0.56 -20.25
CA ALA A 17 0.65 1.46 -21.41
C ALA A 17 0.87 0.81 -22.80
N ALA A 18 -0.02 -0.11 -23.19
CA ALA A 18 -0.24 -0.51 -24.58
C ALA A 18 -1.70 -0.20 -24.98
N GLY A 19 -2.04 1.08 -25.18
CA GLY A 19 -3.40 1.52 -25.57
C GLY A 19 -3.39 2.64 -26.59
N GLU A 20 -4.52 2.89 -27.26
CA GLU A 20 -4.71 4.02 -28.16
C GLU A 20 -4.35 5.35 -27.45
N GLY A 21 -3.59 6.22 -28.12
CA GLY A 21 -3.18 7.52 -27.58
C GLY A 21 -1.82 7.55 -26.86
N PHE A 22 -1.02 6.48 -26.89
CA PHE A 22 0.35 6.47 -26.36
C PHE A 22 1.40 6.13 -27.43
N THR A 23 2.55 6.81 -27.40
CA THR A 23 3.71 6.51 -28.24
C THR A 23 4.88 6.01 -27.40
N ASN A 24 5.36 4.80 -27.68
CA ASN A 24 6.46 4.17 -26.93
C ASN A 24 7.79 4.29 -27.68
N PHE A 25 8.87 4.56 -26.94
CA PHE A 25 10.23 4.53 -27.49
C PHE A 25 11.24 4.09 -26.43
N VAL A 26 12.34 3.50 -26.88
CA VAL A 26 13.50 3.22 -26.04
C VAL A 26 14.55 4.29 -26.30
N ARG A 27 14.91 5.03 -25.26
CA ARG A 27 16.06 5.94 -25.27
C ARG A 27 17.32 5.18 -24.89
N GLN A 28 18.28 5.12 -25.80
CA GLN A 28 19.64 4.67 -25.51
C GLN A 28 20.54 5.89 -25.26
N THR A 29 21.25 5.88 -24.15
CA THR A 29 22.29 6.87 -23.82
C THR A 29 23.63 6.14 -23.65
N GLN A 30 24.57 6.42 -24.54
CA GLN A 30 25.94 5.94 -24.44
C GLN A 30 26.64 6.70 -23.30
N GLN A 31 27.08 5.98 -22.27
CA GLN A 31 27.61 6.62 -21.06
C GLN A 31 28.99 7.27 -21.29
N GLY A 32 29.79 6.72 -22.20
CA GLY A 32 31.12 7.23 -22.51
C GLY A 32 31.12 8.50 -23.36
N THR A 33 30.23 8.57 -24.35
CA THR A 33 30.17 9.67 -25.33
C THR A 33 29.04 10.67 -25.07
N GLY A 34 28.04 10.30 -24.27
CA GLY A 34 26.84 11.10 -24.02
C GLY A 34 25.84 11.11 -25.19
N VAL A 35 26.09 10.32 -26.25
CA VAL A 35 25.18 10.22 -27.40
C VAL A 35 23.84 9.65 -26.94
N VAL A 36 22.75 10.33 -27.30
CA VAL A 36 21.38 9.93 -27.02
C VAL A 36 20.67 9.56 -28.31
N TRP A 37 20.02 8.40 -28.33
CA TRP A 37 19.24 7.90 -29.45
C TRP A 37 17.87 7.41 -29.00
N ASN A 38 16.79 7.92 -29.59
CA ASN A 38 15.44 7.46 -29.33
C ASN A 38 15.01 6.50 -30.45
N MET A 39 14.72 5.26 -30.09
CA MET A 39 14.23 4.24 -31.01
C MET A 39 12.74 3.98 -30.77
N PRO A 40 11.85 4.27 -31.74
CA PRO A 40 10.45 3.90 -31.64
C PRO A 40 10.30 2.40 -31.44
N VAL A 41 9.38 1.98 -30.57
CA VAL A 41 9.10 0.56 -30.33
C VAL A 41 7.60 0.28 -30.36
N ASN A 42 7.24 -0.90 -30.83
CA ASN A 42 5.87 -1.39 -30.72
C ASN A 42 5.52 -1.68 -29.25
N PRO A 43 4.23 -1.69 -28.87
CA PRO A 43 3.83 -1.97 -27.50
C PRO A 43 4.25 -3.37 -26.99
N THR A 44 4.49 -4.31 -27.90
CA THR A 44 5.04 -5.63 -27.62
C THR A 44 6.06 -6.02 -28.68
N GLY A 45 7.00 -6.91 -28.33
CA GLY A 45 8.00 -7.46 -29.24
C GLY A 45 9.44 -7.19 -28.81
N SER A 46 10.36 -7.28 -29.77
CA SER A 46 11.79 -7.07 -29.57
C SER A 46 12.36 -6.21 -30.69
N SER A 47 13.27 -5.29 -30.33
CA SER A 47 14.03 -4.50 -31.30
C SER A 47 15.52 -4.57 -30.97
N ALA A 48 16.36 -4.57 -32.00
CA ALA A 48 17.82 -4.52 -31.82
C ALA A 48 18.27 -3.07 -31.61
N SER A 49 19.22 -2.87 -30.69
CA SER A 49 19.94 -1.60 -30.55
C SER A 49 20.65 -1.25 -31.85
N GLN A 50 20.41 -0.05 -32.39
CA GLN A 50 21.08 0.40 -33.61
C GLN A 50 22.50 0.93 -33.35
N LEU A 51 22.78 1.38 -32.12
CA LEU A 51 24.12 1.76 -31.72
C LEU A 51 24.84 0.58 -31.09
N LEU A 52 26.15 0.49 -31.34
CA LEU A 52 27.03 -0.45 -30.67
C LEU A 52 27.02 -0.19 -29.16
N LEU A 53 27.15 -1.27 -28.39
CA LEU A 53 27.42 -1.17 -26.96
C LEU A 53 28.86 -0.68 -26.80
N GLU A 54 29.01 0.48 -26.16
CA GLU A 54 30.33 1.00 -25.85
C GLU A 54 30.97 0.26 -24.68
N GLN A 55 32.30 0.33 -24.59
CA GLN A 55 33.03 -0.23 -23.46
C GLN A 55 32.59 0.39 -22.12
N GLY A 56 32.21 1.68 -22.15
CA GLY A 56 31.62 2.38 -21.02
C GLY A 56 30.13 2.10 -20.80
N GLY A 57 29.53 1.12 -21.49
CA GLY A 57 28.12 0.76 -21.33
C GLY A 57 27.12 1.74 -21.93
N SER A 58 25.89 1.27 -22.05
CA SER A 58 24.74 2.00 -22.58
C SER A 58 23.56 1.88 -21.62
N LEU A 59 22.97 3.01 -21.25
CA LEU A 59 21.71 3.08 -20.51
C LEU A 59 20.55 3.03 -21.51
N PHE A 60 19.63 2.11 -21.31
CA PHE A 60 18.38 2.00 -22.07
C PHE A 60 17.23 2.37 -21.15
N GLN A 61 16.35 3.27 -21.60
CA GLN A 61 15.18 3.70 -20.86
C GLN A 61 13.94 3.51 -21.74
N LEU A 62 12.94 2.77 -21.26
CA LEU A 62 11.65 2.65 -21.92
C LEU A 62 10.78 3.83 -21.50
N TRP A 63 10.36 4.63 -22.48
CA TRP A 63 9.52 5.79 -22.30
C TRP A 63 8.19 5.60 -23.04
N THR A 64 7.14 6.20 -22.49
CA THR A 64 5.88 6.41 -23.19
C THR A 64 5.47 7.88 -23.14
N ILE A 65 4.83 8.36 -24.21
CA ILE A 65 4.24 9.70 -24.28
C ILE A 65 2.74 9.54 -24.46
N GLU A 66 1.98 10.12 -23.55
CA GLU A 66 0.53 10.28 -23.69
C GLU A 66 0.25 11.39 -24.71
N GLN A 67 -0.30 11.05 -25.87
CA GLN A 67 -0.51 11.98 -26.99
C GLN A 67 -1.51 13.09 -26.65
N ALA A 68 -2.49 12.82 -25.79
CA ALA A 68 -3.50 13.80 -25.40
C ALA A 68 -2.94 14.94 -24.52
N THR A 69 -1.98 14.62 -23.65
CA THR A 69 -1.41 15.57 -22.67
C THR A 69 0.02 15.98 -23.01
N ALA A 70 0.65 15.31 -23.98
CA ALA A 70 2.08 15.36 -24.28
C ALA A 70 2.98 15.07 -23.07
N LYS A 71 2.47 14.37 -22.06
CA LYS A 71 3.23 14.02 -20.86
C LYS A 71 4.01 12.73 -21.09
N ASP A 72 5.28 12.76 -20.70
CA ASP A 72 6.18 11.63 -20.77
C ASP A 72 6.23 10.85 -19.45
N TYR A 73 6.37 9.53 -19.57
CA TYR A 73 6.47 8.62 -18.44
C TYR A 73 7.62 7.64 -18.70
N LEU A 74 8.56 7.57 -17.77
CA LEU A 74 9.58 6.54 -17.75
C LEU A 74 8.96 5.24 -17.21
N LEU A 75 8.90 4.21 -18.05
CA LEU A 75 8.32 2.91 -17.69
C LEU A 75 9.36 1.95 -17.11
N ASP A 76 10.56 1.93 -17.68
CA ASP A 76 11.64 1.02 -17.24
C ASP A 76 13.02 1.58 -17.62
N GLN A 77 14.08 1.11 -16.97
CA GLN A 77 15.45 1.42 -17.35
C GLN A 77 16.42 0.27 -17.06
N LYS A 78 17.42 0.11 -17.93
CA LYS A 78 18.45 -0.93 -17.83
C LYS A 78 19.78 -0.45 -18.40
N VAL A 79 20.86 -0.63 -17.65
CA VAL A 79 22.22 -0.40 -18.16
C VAL A 79 22.82 -1.72 -18.62
N VAL A 80 23.47 -1.70 -19.80
CA VAL A 80 24.16 -2.85 -20.39
C VAL A 80 25.61 -2.48 -20.66
N GLY A 81 26.54 -3.36 -20.28
CA GLY A 81 27.98 -3.14 -20.39
C GLY A 81 28.74 -4.45 -20.16
N THR A 82 30.02 -4.47 -20.49
CA THR A 82 30.82 -5.72 -20.56
C THR A 82 30.95 -6.45 -19.22
N TYR A 83 30.96 -5.71 -18.10
CA TYR A 83 31.12 -6.27 -16.75
C TYR A 83 30.10 -5.72 -15.76
N LEU A 84 28.93 -5.30 -16.24
CA LEU A 84 27.88 -4.78 -15.36
C LEU A 84 27.15 -5.94 -14.66
N PRO A 85 27.15 -5.99 -13.32
CA PRO A 85 26.34 -6.94 -12.59
C PRO A 85 24.86 -6.68 -12.85
N LYS A 86 24.06 -7.73 -12.67
CA LYS A 86 22.60 -7.69 -12.76
C LYS A 86 22.02 -7.87 -11.37
N ALA A 87 20.95 -7.14 -11.09
CA ALA A 87 20.18 -7.32 -9.88
C ALA A 87 18.70 -7.47 -10.20
N ASP A 88 17.98 -8.13 -9.30
CA ASP A 88 16.54 -8.23 -9.30
C ASP A 88 16.04 -8.07 -7.86
N ILE A 89 14.91 -7.39 -7.68
CA ILE A 89 14.31 -7.16 -6.36
C ILE A 89 12.87 -7.62 -6.40
N VAL A 90 12.54 -8.58 -5.54
CA VAL A 90 11.18 -9.07 -5.34
C VAL A 90 10.75 -8.74 -3.93
N ILE A 91 9.62 -8.04 -3.79
CA ILE A 91 9.01 -7.76 -2.49
C ILE A 91 7.80 -8.66 -2.32
N THR A 92 7.70 -9.29 -1.16
CA THR A 92 6.61 -10.18 -0.78
C THR A 92 5.94 -9.64 0.48
N THR A 93 4.61 -9.46 0.40
CA THR A 93 3.73 -9.01 1.47
C THR A 93 2.73 -10.11 1.79
N VAL A 94 2.03 -10.00 2.92
CA VAL A 94 0.93 -10.92 3.27
C VAL A 94 -0.31 -10.64 2.42
N ASP A 95 -0.52 -9.38 2.03
CA ASP A 95 -1.58 -8.99 1.09
C ASP A 95 -1.26 -9.59 -0.29
N PRO A 96 -2.11 -10.50 -0.83
CA PRO A 96 -1.90 -11.11 -2.13
C PRO A 96 -2.16 -10.14 -3.27
N ASP A 97 -2.93 -9.08 -3.01
CA ASP A 97 -3.36 -8.12 -4.01
C ASP A 97 -2.32 -7.00 -4.15
N ARG A 98 -2.28 -6.44 -5.35
CA ARG A 98 -1.36 -5.36 -5.71
C ARG A 98 -2.12 -4.07 -5.89
N ASP A 99 -1.42 -2.97 -5.74
CA ASP A 99 -1.94 -1.66 -6.11
C ASP A 99 -2.36 -1.69 -7.59
N PRO A 100 -3.64 -1.40 -7.91
CA PRO A 100 -4.16 -1.60 -9.26
C PRO A 100 -3.59 -0.61 -10.28
N VAL A 101 -2.98 0.50 -9.82
CA VAL A 101 -2.36 1.51 -10.69
C VAL A 101 -0.92 1.15 -10.98
N THR A 102 -0.18 0.87 -9.91
CA THR A 102 1.27 0.76 -9.97
C THR A 102 1.75 -0.68 -10.05
N GLY A 103 0.88 -1.66 -9.77
CA GLY A 103 1.25 -3.06 -9.59
C GLY A 103 2.16 -3.30 -8.37
N ALA A 104 2.37 -2.29 -7.54
CA ALA A 104 3.23 -2.41 -6.37
C ALA A 104 2.58 -3.28 -5.29
N PRO A 105 3.35 -4.12 -4.58
CA PRO A 105 2.84 -4.82 -3.41
C PRO A 105 2.43 -3.83 -2.31
N ARG A 106 1.41 -4.21 -1.53
CA ARG A 106 0.84 -3.39 -0.46
C ARG A 106 1.05 -4.06 0.89
N THR A 107 1.24 -3.27 1.93
CA THR A 107 1.26 -3.75 3.32
C THR A 107 0.65 -2.70 4.26
N ARG A 108 0.23 -3.13 5.45
CA ARG A 108 -0.17 -2.23 6.55
C ARG A 108 1.06 -1.92 7.42
N ALA A 109 1.07 -0.75 8.06
CA ALA A 109 2.22 -0.23 8.80
C ALA A 109 2.71 -1.18 9.91
N ASP A 110 1.80 -1.96 10.50
CA ASP A 110 2.03 -2.97 11.54
C ASP A 110 2.25 -4.39 11.00
N LYS A 111 2.32 -4.59 9.68
CA LYS A 111 2.46 -5.90 9.05
C LYS A 111 3.83 -6.11 8.42
N PRO A 112 4.38 -7.33 8.53
CA PRO A 112 5.68 -7.63 8.00
C PRO A 112 5.66 -7.75 6.47
N PHE A 113 6.82 -7.52 5.87
CA PHE A 113 7.09 -7.81 4.47
C PHE A 113 8.56 -8.23 4.30
N SER A 114 8.86 -8.92 3.19
CA SER A 114 10.22 -9.37 2.88
C SER A 114 10.69 -8.83 1.54
N VAL A 115 11.96 -8.45 1.49
CA VAL A 115 12.65 -7.95 0.31
C VAL A 115 13.73 -8.96 -0.05
N LYS A 116 13.56 -9.60 -1.21
CA LYS A 116 14.52 -10.53 -1.78
C LYS A 116 15.28 -9.84 -2.88
N THR A 117 16.58 -9.65 -2.69
CA THR A 117 17.48 -9.11 -3.71
C THR A 117 18.37 -10.22 -4.26
N THR A 118 18.33 -10.44 -5.57
CA THR A 118 19.20 -11.42 -6.25
C THR A 118 20.22 -10.68 -7.09
N VAL A 119 21.51 -10.92 -6.85
CA VAL A 119 22.61 -10.33 -7.61
C VAL A 119 23.33 -11.42 -8.39
N SER A 120 23.70 -11.10 -9.63
CA SER A 120 24.46 -11.98 -10.52
C SER A 120 25.46 -11.19 -11.35
N GLY A 121 26.48 -11.86 -11.88
CA GLY A 121 27.50 -11.23 -12.74
C GLY A 121 28.59 -10.46 -11.98
N LEU A 122 28.64 -10.54 -10.65
CA LEU A 122 29.80 -10.11 -9.88
C LEU A 122 31.00 -11.01 -10.16
N LEU A 123 32.16 -10.41 -10.36
CA LEU A 123 33.43 -11.06 -10.61
C LEU A 123 34.27 -11.14 -9.34
N SER A 124 35.17 -12.12 -9.29
CA SER A 124 36.12 -12.32 -8.19
C SER A 124 37.52 -12.59 -8.73
N GLY A 125 38.55 -12.09 -8.06
CA GLY A 125 39.95 -12.22 -8.48
C GLY A 125 40.77 -10.96 -8.22
N ALA A 126 42.09 -11.06 -8.41
CA ALA A 126 43.00 -9.93 -8.34
C ALA A 126 42.88 -9.05 -9.60
N ASN A 127 43.11 -7.74 -9.46
CA ASN A 127 43.10 -6.76 -10.57
C ASN A 127 41.76 -6.59 -11.28
N ILE A 128 40.64 -6.91 -10.62
CA ILE A 128 39.30 -6.65 -11.14
C ILE A 128 38.82 -5.29 -10.64
N PRO A 129 38.18 -4.46 -11.49
CA PRO A 129 37.61 -3.20 -11.05
C PRO A 129 36.58 -3.38 -9.93
N VAL A 130 36.58 -2.46 -8.97
CA VAL A 130 35.69 -2.55 -7.79
C VAL A 130 34.21 -2.63 -8.19
N ALA A 131 33.80 -1.92 -9.24
CA ALA A 131 32.43 -1.94 -9.76
C ALA A 131 31.96 -3.29 -10.29
N ALA A 132 32.88 -4.18 -10.67
CA ALA A 132 32.56 -5.54 -11.08
C ALA A 132 32.53 -6.51 -9.89
N THR A 133 33.02 -6.13 -8.71
CA THR A 133 33.11 -7.01 -7.53
C THR A 133 31.98 -6.84 -6.52
N LYS A 134 31.26 -5.71 -6.57
CA LYS A 134 30.14 -5.44 -5.67
C LYS A 134 29.14 -4.45 -6.26
N VAL A 135 27.91 -4.47 -5.72
CA VAL A 135 26.86 -3.49 -6.00
C VAL A 135 26.47 -2.76 -4.72
N LEU A 136 25.99 -1.53 -4.86
CA LEU A 136 25.44 -0.75 -3.75
C LEU A 136 23.95 -1.02 -3.64
N TRP A 137 23.49 -1.45 -2.47
CA TRP A 137 22.08 -1.62 -2.13
C TRP A 137 21.67 -0.50 -1.18
N GLU A 138 20.52 0.11 -1.44
CA GLU A 138 19.99 1.22 -0.65
C GLU A 138 18.51 1.02 -0.34
N GLN A 139 18.10 1.45 0.86
CA GLN A 139 16.71 1.61 1.25
C GLN A 139 16.40 3.09 1.41
N HIS A 140 15.36 3.54 0.71
CA HIS A 140 14.84 4.91 0.76
C HIS A 140 13.42 4.92 1.32
N LEU A 141 13.08 5.99 2.04
CA LEU A 141 11.79 6.14 2.70
C LEU A 141 11.09 7.39 2.17
N ALA A 142 9.85 7.23 1.71
CA ALA A 142 9.07 8.31 1.14
C ALA A 142 7.69 8.37 1.79
N SER A 143 7.54 9.22 2.81
CA SER A 143 6.26 9.39 3.51
C SER A 143 5.25 10.16 2.68
N PHE A 144 3.99 9.72 2.68
CA PHE A 144 2.90 10.46 2.05
C PHE A 144 2.51 11.69 2.88
N GLY A 145 2.29 12.80 2.18
CA GLY A 145 1.80 14.04 2.77
C GLY A 145 0.32 13.95 3.19
N SER A 146 -0.24 15.06 3.67
CA SER A 146 -1.68 15.16 3.95
C SER A 146 -2.53 15.19 2.68
N THR A 147 -1.97 15.64 1.56
CA THR A 147 -2.66 15.84 0.27
C THR A 147 -2.07 15.05 -0.89
N VAL A 148 -0.90 14.43 -0.71
CA VAL A 148 -0.17 13.69 -1.75
C VAL A 148 -0.09 12.23 -1.38
N ASN A 149 -0.64 11.40 -2.27
CA ASN A 149 -0.86 9.98 -2.10
C ASN A 149 -0.03 9.13 -3.08
N SER A 150 0.84 9.79 -3.85
CA SER A 150 1.74 9.16 -4.79
C SER A 150 3.05 9.92 -4.81
N ILE A 151 4.15 9.18 -4.81
CA ILE A 151 5.50 9.73 -4.92
C ILE A 151 6.16 9.02 -6.08
N THR A 152 6.81 9.77 -6.96
CA THR A 152 7.54 9.17 -8.07
C THR A 152 8.82 8.50 -7.53
N PRO A 153 9.32 7.42 -8.17
CA PRO A 153 10.57 6.80 -7.75
C PRO A 153 11.73 7.79 -7.64
N ALA A 154 11.84 8.73 -8.59
CA ALA A 154 12.88 9.76 -8.57
C ALA A 154 12.78 10.69 -7.35
N GLN A 155 11.57 11.05 -6.94
CA GLN A 155 11.36 11.83 -5.72
C GLN A 155 11.73 11.00 -4.48
N ALA A 156 11.30 9.75 -4.43
CA ALA A 156 11.57 8.86 -3.30
C ALA A 156 13.05 8.55 -3.09
N THR A 157 13.85 8.51 -4.17
CA THR A 157 15.28 8.17 -4.12
C THR A 157 16.21 9.39 -4.18
N SER A 158 15.66 10.61 -4.21
CA SER A 158 16.45 11.85 -4.28
C SER A 158 17.14 12.24 -2.96
N GLY A 159 16.72 11.65 -1.84
CA GLY A 159 17.21 11.96 -0.50
C GLY A 159 18.40 11.08 -0.07
N THR A 160 18.79 11.24 1.19
CA THR A 160 19.75 10.33 1.82
C THR A 160 19.06 8.98 2.11
N PRO A 161 19.64 7.85 1.71
CA PRO A 161 19.07 6.54 2.03
C PRO A 161 19.02 6.34 3.54
N ARG A 162 17.97 5.66 4.03
CA ARG A 162 17.87 5.20 5.43
C ARG A 162 19.02 4.26 5.77
N SER A 163 19.32 3.35 4.85
CA SER A 163 20.40 2.38 4.98
C SER A 163 21.04 2.12 3.64
N SER A 164 22.35 1.93 3.63
CA SER A 164 23.10 1.53 2.45
C SER A 164 24.14 0.47 2.81
N THR A 165 24.38 -0.47 1.91
CA THR A 165 25.39 -1.52 2.07
C THR A 165 25.90 -2.02 0.72
N TYR A 166 27.03 -2.71 0.71
CA TYR A 166 27.54 -3.37 -0.49
C TYR A 166 27.19 -4.86 -0.48
N LEU A 167 26.63 -5.35 -1.59
CA LEU A 167 26.49 -6.78 -1.84
C LEU A 167 27.70 -7.23 -2.67
N THR A 168 28.53 -8.11 -2.09
CA THR A 168 29.84 -8.50 -2.65
C THR A 168 29.88 -9.93 -3.21
N ALA A 169 28.72 -10.60 -3.26
CA ALA A 169 28.62 -11.98 -3.71
C ALA A 169 27.40 -12.16 -4.63
N ASN A 170 27.55 -13.02 -5.63
CA ASN A 170 26.42 -13.50 -6.41
C ASN A 170 25.53 -14.36 -5.53
N GLY A 171 24.21 -14.26 -5.73
CA GLY A 171 23.22 -15.02 -4.99
C GLY A 171 22.08 -14.15 -4.51
N THR A 172 21.31 -14.70 -3.56
CA THR A 172 20.14 -14.04 -3.00
C THR A 172 20.43 -13.59 -1.58
N THR A 173 20.08 -12.33 -1.29
CA THR A 173 19.97 -11.79 0.08
C THR A 173 18.51 -11.48 0.36
N THR A 174 18.01 -11.88 1.53
CA THR A 174 16.63 -11.58 1.96
C THR A 174 16.69 -10.75 3.23
N VAL A 175 15.96 -9.63 3.23
CA VAL A 175 15.72 -8.80 4.40
C VAL A 175 14.25 -8.90 4.74
N THR A 176 13.93 -9.25 5.99
CA THR A 176 12.55 -9.27 6.48
C THR A 176 12.35 -8.13 7.47
N SER A 177 11.35 -7.31 7.21
CA SER A 177 10.94 -6.21 8.07
C SER A 177 9.73 -6.67 8.88
N GLY A 178 9.80 -6.58 10.22
CA GLY A 178 8.66 -6.91 11.09
C GLY A 178 7.52 -5.89 11.02
N ALA A 179 7.85 -4.65 10.67
CA ALA A 179 6.94 -3.53 10.45
C ALA A 179 7.60 -2.51 9.51
N THR A 180 6.87 -1.48 9.10
CA THR A 180 7.45 -0.41 8.27
C THR A 180 8.59 0.33 8.97
N SER A 181 9.57 0.73 8.16
CA SER A 181 10.65 1.63 8.53
C SER A 181 10.28 3.11 8.40
N LEU A 182 9.11 3.43 7.83
CA LEU A 182 8.62 4.80 7.70
C LEU A 182 8.48 5.48 9.07
N PRO A 183 8.72 6.80 9.15
CA PRO A 183 8.55 7.55 10.39
C PRO A 183 7.10 7.53 10.87
N ALA A 184 6.93 7.50 12.19
CA ALA A 184 5.63 7.58 12.83
C ALA A 184 4.94 8.92 12.54
N VAL A 185 3.62 8.88 12.35
CA VAL A 185 2.80 10.09 12.19
C VAL A 185 2.26 10.47 13.57
N ASN A 186 2.52 11.70 14.03
CA ASN A 186 2.15 12.18 15.37
C ASN A 186 2.60 11.24 16.51
N GLY A 187 3.79 10.62 16.36
CA GLY A 187 4.34 9.69 17.35
C GLY A 187 3.72 8.28 17.32
N VAL A 188 2.77 8.00 16.42
CA VAL A 188 2.10 6.69 16.31
C VAL A 188 2.64 5.92 15.09
N ALA A 189 3.44 4.88 15.34
CA ALA A 189 4.03 4.06 14.27
C ALA A 189 2.98 3.37 13.38
N ALA A 190 1.86 2.94 13.98
CA ALA A 190 0.73 2.35 13.27
C ALA A 190 0.08 3.31 12.25
N LYS A 191 0.34 4.61 12.34
CA LYS A 191 -0.18 5.63 11.41
C LYS A 191 0.83 6.04 10.33
N ALA A 192 2.00 5.39 10.28
CA ALA A 192 2.95 5.58 9.20
C ALA A 192 2.32 5.23 7.84
N LYS A 193 2.63 6.02 6.81
CA LYS A 193 2.08 5.87 5.46
C LYS A 193 3.06 6.40 4.42
N GLY A 194 3.14 5.75 3.26
CA GLY A 194 4.13 6.11 2.25
C GLY A 194 4.59 4.93 1.41
N GLN A 195 5.81 5.05 0.91
CA GLN A 195 6.49 4.03 0.13
C GLN A 195 7.87 3.76 0.74
N GLU A 196 8.26 2.48 0.75
CA GLU A 196 9.65 2.09 0.99
C GLU A 196 10.26 1.58 -0.31
N HIS A 197 11.34 2.22 -0.73
CA HIS A 197 12.03 1.94 -1.98
C HIS A 197 13.33 1.20 -1.71
N PHE A 198 13.61 0.19 -2.53
CA PHE A 198 14.81 -0.61 -2.48
C PHE A 198 15.49 -0.51 -3.83
N VAL A 199 16.73 -0.05 -3.84
CA VAL A 199 17.46 0.27 -5.06
C VAL A 199 18.80 -0.42 -5.05
N VAL A 200 19.18 -1.00 -6.18
CA VAL A 200 20.52 -1.54 -6.38
C VAL A 200 21.20 -0.74 -7.49
N HIS A 201 22.42 -0.27 -7.21
CA HIS A 201 23.27 0.44 -8.14
C HIS A 201 24.51 -0.36 -8.50
N ALA A 202 24.85 -0.38 -9.79
CA ALA A 202 26.19 -0.67 -10.24
C ALA A 202 27.09 0.55 -9.94
N LEU A 203 28.31 0.30 -9.47
CA LEU A 203 29.23 1.38 -9.10
C LEU A 203 29.86 2.03 -10.33
N ALA A 204 30.33 3.26 -10.15
CA ALA A 204 31.11 3.94 -11.17
C ALA A 204 32.46 3.23 -11.40
N ASP A 205 32.91 3.22 -12.66
CA ASP A 205 34.23 2.70 -13.06
C ASP A 205 34.72 3.39 -14.35
N GLY A 206 35.80 4.16 -14.25
CA GLY A 206 36.30 4.96 -15.37
C GLY A 206 35.23 5.92 -15.91
N ALA A 207 34.76 5.66 -17.13
CA ALA A 207 33.71 6.45 -17.80
C ALA A 207 32.27 6.02 -17.44
N LEU A 208 32.09 4.88 -16.75
CA LEU A 208 30.79 4.46 -16.25
C LEU A 208 30.42 5.28 -15.02
N THR A 209 29.28 5.95 -15.05
CA THR A 209 28.70 6.56 -13.86
C THR A 209 27.97 5.51 -13.02
N GLN A 210 27.83 5.77 -11.71
CA GLN A 210 26.99 4.94 -10.86
C GLN A 210 25.57 4.96 -11.40
N SER A 211 24.99 3.79 -11.62
CA SER A 211 23.69 3.67 -12.28
C SER A 211 22.81 2.65 -11.59
N GLN A 212 21.50 2.95 -11.54
CA GLN A 212 20.51 2.03 -11.02
C GLN A 212 20.36 0.82 -11.96
N ILE A 213 20.47 -0.39 -11.42
CA ILE A 213 20.33 -1.65 -12.14
C ILE A 213 19.12 -2.47 -11.70
N ALA A 214 18.53 -2.16 -10.54
CA ALA A 214 17.24 -2.69 -10.09
C ALA A 214 16.58 -1.72 -9.11
N SER A 215 15.25 -1.68 -9.11
CA SER A 215 14.46 -0.97 -8.12
C SER A 215 13.10 -1.62 -7.93
N ALA A 216 12.62 -1.65 -6.70
CA ALA A 216 11.26 -2.03 -6.34
C ALA A 216 10.83 -1.27 -5.08
N TYR A 217 9.52 -1.17 -4.86
CA TYR A 217 8.99 -0.53 -3.66
C TYR A 217 7.71 -1.20 -3.17
N VAL A 218 7.38 -0.95 -1.91
CA VAL A 218 6.13 -1.39 -1.27
C VAL A 218 5.32 -0.17 -0.84
N HIS A 219 4.00 -0.23 -1.06
CA HIS A 219 3.05 0.74 -0.51
C HIS A 219 2.71 0.37 0.92
N VAL A 220 2.90 1.33 1.84
CA VAL A 220 2.58 1.16 3.26
C VAL A 220 1.36 1.99 3.61
N TRP A 221 0.35 1.31 4.13
CA TRP A 221 -0.90 1.89 4.56
C TRP A 221 -1.00 1.98 6.09
N PRO A 222 -1.60 3.05 6.62
CA PRO A 222 -1.82 3.18 8.06
C PRO A 222 -2.81 2.13 8.56
N VAL A 223 -2.73 1.80 9.86
CA VAL A 223 -3.73 1.01 10.56
C VAL A 223 -5.01 1.83 10.72
N SER A 224 -6.15 1.23 10.39
CA SER A 224 -7.46 1.88 10.45
C SER A 224 -7.84 2.28 11.87
N SER A 225 -8.69 3.30 11.98
CA SER A 225 -9.29 3.72 13.26
C SER A 225 -10.74 4.14 13.04
N GLY A 226 -11.57 3.96 14.05
CA GLY A 226 -12.95 4.41 14.01
C GLY A 226 -13.46 4.84 15.37
N GLU A 227 -14.65 5.46 15.36
CA GLU A 227 -15.34 5.98 16.54
C GLU A 227 -16.85 5.80 16.34
N ILE A 228 -17.52 5.28 17.36
CA ILE A 228 -18.98 5.24 17.52
C ILE A 228 -19.36 6.32 18.54
N SER A 229 -20.30 7.18 18.18
CA SER A 229 -20.82 8.22 19.06
C SER A 229 -22.35 8.32 18.94
N GLY A 230 -23.00 9.06 19.84
CA GLY A 230 -24.46 9.21 19.88
C GLY A 230 -25.14 8.35 20.95
N VAL A 231 -24.45 7.33 21.47
CA VAL A 231 -24.82 6.60 22.68
C VAL A 231 -23.59 6.47 23.57
N MET A 232 -23.76 6.62 24.88
CA MET A 232 -22.68 6.48 25.86
C MET A 232 -22.61 5.05 26.39
N ASP A 233 -21.42 4.65 26.84
CA ASP A 233 -21.25 3.38 27.55
C ASP A 233 -22.13 3.32 28.81
N ASP A 234 -22.76 2.18 29.02
CA ASP A 234 -23.77 1.90 30.05
C ASP A 234 -25.00 2.83 30.04
N GLN A 235 -25.26 3.58 28.96
CA GLN A 235 -26.44 4.42 28.84
C GLN A 235 -27.72 3.58 28.92
N LYS A 236 -28.71 4.06 29.69
CA LYS A 236 -30.07 3.51 29.70
C LYS A 236 -30.93 4.22 28.66
N VAL A 237 -31.38 3.48 27.66
CA VAL A 237 -32.27 3.96 26.59
C VAL A 237 -33.68 3.50 26.90
N ARG A 238 -34.53 4.45 27.31
CA ARG A 238 -35.94 4.20 27.71
C ARG A 238 -36.97 4.52 26.64
N SER A 239 -36.53 5.12 25.55
CA SER A 239 -37.37 5.56 24.43
C SER A 239 -36.74 5.09 23.12
N LYS A 240 -36.96 5.83 22.02
CA LYS A 240 -36.33 5.55 20.73
C LYS A 240 -34.80 5.57 20.88
N ALA A 241 -34.13 4.61 20.25
CA ALA A 241 -32.68 4.61 20.14
C ALA A 241 -32.14 5.95 19.59
N PRO A 242 -31.10 6.55 20.22
CA PRO A 242 -30.46 7.75 19.69
C PRO A 242 -29.70 7.43 18.41
N THR A 243 -29.65 8.36 17.46
CA THR A 243 -28.85 8.21 16.24
C THR A 243 -27.36 8.01 16.56
N LEU A 244 -26.75 6.99 15.98
CA LEU A 244 -25.32 6.78 16.04
C LEU A 244 -24.62 7.59 14.95
N THR A 245 -23.48 8.19 15.28
CA THR A 245 -22.54 8.77 14.32
C THR A 245 -21.26 7.95 14.34
N ILE A 246 -20.89 7.45 13.17
CA ILE A 246 -19.72 6.61 12.95
C ILE A 246 -18.71 7.40 12.15
N LYS A 247 -17.48 7.44 12.64
CA LYS A 247 -16.34 8.03 11.93
C LYS A 247 -15.32 6.94 11.69
N VAL A 248 -14.85 6.80 10.46
CA VAL A 248 -13.75 5.89 10.12
C VAL A 248 -12.66 6.64 9.38
N LYS A 249 -11.42 6.24 9.62
CA LYS A 249 -10.24 6.82 8.99
C LYS A 249 -9.22 5.74 8.69
N ASP A 250 -8.39 5.98 7.68
CA ASP A 250 -7.24 5.12 7.37
C ASP A 250 -7.68 3.69 7.00
N LEU A 251 -8.83 3.54 6.32
CA LEU A 251 -9.29 2.24 5.87
C LEU A 251 -8.28 1.63 4.88
N TYR A 252 -7.97 0.35 5.09
CA TYR A 252 -7.07 -0.37 4.19
C TYR A 252 -7.77 -0.58 2.83
N PRO A 253 -7.04 -0.56 1.69
CA PRO A 253 -7.63 -0.84 0.38
C PRO A 253 -8.36 -2.18 0.39
N GLU A 254 -9.55 -2.22 -0.21
CA GLU A 254 -10.38 -3.45 -0.30
C GLU A 254 -10.74 -4.04 1.08
N SER A 255 -10.66 -3.23 2.14
CA SER A 255 -11.21 -3.61 3.44
C SER A 255 -12.73 -3.52 3.45
N ARG A 256 -13.31 -4.38 4.27
CA ARG A 256 -14.73 -4.42 4.56
C ARG A 256 -14.95 -3.91 5.98
N THR A 257 -15.66 -2.81 6.13
CA THR A 257 -15.90 -2.21 7.46
C THR A 257 -17.39 -2.17 7.75
N TYR A 258 -17.81 -2.71 8.88
CA TYR A 258 -19.23 -2.87 9.21
C TYR A 258 -19.49 -2.73 10.70
N LEU A 259 -20.77 -2.63 11.03
CA LEU A 259 -21.26 -2.68 12.40
C LEU A 259 -21.98 -3.99 12.66
N GLN A 260 -21.76 -4.53 13.85
CA GLN A 260 -22.57 -5.63 14.38
C GLN A 260 -23.18 -5.25 15.73
N ILE A 261 -24.33 -5.84 16.03
CA ILE A 261 -25.02 -5.72 17.33
C ILE A 261 -25.29 -7.10 17.93
N TYR A 262 -25.08 -7.24 19.24
CA TYR A 262 -25.41 -8.46 19.97
C TYR A 262 -25.89 -8.17 21.39
N GLU A 263 -26.58 -9.16 21.97
CA GLU A 263 -27.03 -9.12 23.37
C GLU A 263 -25.85 -9.38 24.32
N GLY A 264 -25.80 -8.62 25.41
CA GLY A 264 -24.80 -8.72 26.45
C GLY A 264 -23.75 -7.61 26.42
N ARG A 265 -22.79 -7.71 27.34
CA ARG A 265 -21.63 -6.81 27.40
C ARG A 265 -20.60 -7.19 26.34
N GLN A 266 -19.72 -6.25 26.04
CA GLN A 266 -18.67 -6.37 25.06
C GLN A 266 -17.74 -7.55 25.34
N VAL A 267 -17.59 -8.45 24.35
CA VAL A 267 -16.67 -9.58 24.38
C VAL A 267 -16.04 -9.72 23.00
N LEU A 268 -14.71 -9.62 22.93
CA LEU A 268 -13.96 -9.75 21.68
C LEU A 268 -14.26 -11.08 20.97
N GLY A 269 -14.50 -11.02 19.67
CA GLY A 269 -14.79 -12.19 18.84
C GLY A 269 -16.25 -12.68 18.90
N THR A 270 -17.12 -11.99 19.63
CA THR A 270 -18.56 -12.28 19.62
C THR A 270 -19.13 -12.00 18.24
N LYS A 271 -19.91 -12.94 17.70
CA LYS A 271 -20.62 -12.76 16.44
C LYS A 271 -22.02 -12.22 16.72
N GLY A 272 -22.28 -11.01 16.25
CA GLY A 272 -23.59 -10.36 16.30
C GLY A 272 -24.33 -10.41 14.98
N VAL A 273 -25.45 -9.68 14.95
CA VAL A 273 -26.20 -9.42 13.73
C VAL A 273 -25.53 -8.24 13.01
N LEU A 274 -25.18 -8.44 11.74
CA LEU A 274 -24.72 -7.35 10.88
C LEU A 274 -25.84 -6.34 10.70
N MET A 275 -25.55 -5.08 11.01
CA MET A 275 -26.49 -4.00 10.70
C MET A 275 -26.43 -3.72 9.19
N ALA A 276 -27.55 -3.28 8.61
CA ALA A 276 -27.73 -3.10 7.16
C ALA A 276 -26.75 -2.13 6.47
N ARG A 277 -25.80 -1.53 7.21
CA ARG A 277 -24.81 -0.62 6.67
C ARG A 277 -23.41 -1.21 6.76
N GLU A 278 -22.94 -1.61 5.59
CA GLU A 278 -21.59 -2.03 5.30
C GLU A 278 -20.90 -0.92 4.49
N LEU A 279 -19.70 -0.55 4.91
CA LEU A 279 -18.78 0.23 4.09
C LEU A 279 -17.84 -0.76 3.41
N ASP A 280 -18.20 -1.09 2.17
CA ASP A 280 -17.21 -1.57 1.23
C ASP A 280 -16.38 -0.38 0.80
N TYR A 281 -15.05 -0.48 0.91
CA TYR A 281 -14.15 0.49 0.30
C TYR A 281 -13.70 -0.05 -1.06
N PRO A 282 -14.50 0.16 -2.13
CA PRO A 282 -14.14 -0.31 -3.46
C PRO A 282 -12.84 0.36 -3.88
N ASN A 283 -12.00 -0.44 -4.51
CA ASN A 283 -10.64 -0.24 -4.98
C ASN A 283 -10.40 1.05 -5.80
N THR A 284 -10.62 2.21 -5.19
CA THR A 284 -10.54 3.51 -5.85
C THR A 284 -9.30 4.21 -5.35
N GLN A 285 -8.23 4.11 -6.14
CA GLN A 285 -7.32 5.17 -6.66
C GLN A 285 -7.00 6.40 -5.78
N ASN A 286 -7.96 6.87 -5.01
CA ASN A 286 -7.78 7.87 -3.98
C ASN A 286 -7.59 7.14 -2.65
N ILE A 287 -6.37 7.22 -2.13
CA ILE A 287 -6.11 7.15 -0.69
C ILE A 287 -6.90 8.31 -0.04
N SER A 288 -8.23 8.24 0.01
CA SER A 288 -9.05 9.21 0.72
C SER A 288 -8.95 8.84 2.19
N ILE A 289 -7.88 9.36 2.78
CA ILE A 289 -7.61 9.50 4.21
C ILE A 289 -8.65 10.40 4.90
N THR A 290 -9.60 10.90 4.11
CA THR A 290 -10.73 11.70 4.56
C THR A 290 -11.60 10.82 5.45
N PRO A 291 -11.89 11.28 6.68
CA PRO A 291 -12.88 10.63 7.52
C PRO A 291 -14.15 10.38 6.71
N GLN A 292 -14.62 9.13 6.70
CA GLN A 292 -15.96 8.84 6.24
C GLN A 292 -16.86 8.83 7.45
N ASP A 293 -17.77 9.79 7.46
CA ASP A 293 -18.74 9.95 8.52
C ASP A 293 -20.08 9.45 8.02
N PHE A 294 -20.73 8.62 8.81
CA PHE A 294 -22.08 8.15 8.50
C PHE A 294 -22.92 8.00 9.74
N SER A 295 -24.24 8.03 9.57
CA SER A 295 -25.19 7.95 10.68
C SER A 295 -26.14 6.77 10.55
N ILE A 296 -26.56 6.22 11.68
CA ILE A 296 -27.53 5.13 11.77
C ILE A 296 -28.58 5.48 12.82
N SER A 297 -29.81 5.68 12.39
CA SER A 297 -30.95 6.06 13.24
C SER A 297 -31.89 4.91 13.62
N ASP A 298 -31.82 3.79 12.90
CA ASP A 298 -32.87 2.76 12.94
C ASP A 298 -32.37 1.39 13.46
N TYR A 299 -31.28 1.38 14.23
CA TYR A 299 -30.76 0.13 14.81
C TYR A 299 -31.65 -0.48 15.89
N ASP A 300 -32.72 0.22 16.29
CA ASP A 300 -33.80 -0.33 17.10
C ASP A 300 -34.45 -1.56 16.45
N GLU A 301 -34.41 -1.68 15.13
CA GLU A 301 -34.96 -2.85 14.44
C GLU A 301 -34.25 -4.15 14.81
N TYR A 302 -33.00 -4.09 15.28
CA TYR A 302 -32.20 -5.23 15.72
C TYR A 302 -32.42 -5.59 17.20
N ILE A 303 -33.16 -4.76 17.95
CA ILE A 303 -33.40 -4.92 19.39
C ILE A 303 -34.82 -5.46 19.58
N LYS A 304 -34.94 -6.71 20.02
CA LYS A 304 -36.25 -7.40 20.13
C LYS A 304 -36.85 -7.43 21.53
N LYS A 305 -36.04 -7.19 22.56
CA LYS A 305 -36.44 -7.18 23.97
C LYS A 305 -35.58 -6.21 24.76
N ASP A 306 -36.03 -5.92 25.98
CA ASP A 306 -35.23 -5.18 26.95
C ASP A 306 -34.02 -6.00 27.39
N GLY A 307 -32.92 -5.31 27.70
CA GLY A 307 -31.66 -5.94 28.03
C GLY A 307 -30.44 -5.09 27.70
N THR A 308 -29.26 -5.64 27.97
CA THR A 308 -27.98 -5.02 27.61
C THR A 308 -27.59 -5.45 26.20
N TYR A 309 -27.14 -4.49 25.40
CA TYR A 309 -26.70 -4.69 24.02
C TYR A 309 -25.33 -4.06 23.82
N THR A 310 -24.54 -4.65 22.93
CA THR A 310 -23.26 -4.10 22.48
C THR A 310 -23.27 -3.92 20.98
N ILE A 311 -22.76 -2.77 20.53
CA ILE A 311 -22.48 -2.48 19.13
C ILE A 311 -20.96 -2.44 18.95
N GLU A 312 -20.45 -3.10 17.91
CA GLU A 312 -19.04 -3.09 17.56
C GLU A 312 -18.84 -2.63 16.12
N LEU A 313 -17.85 -1.76 15.91
CA LEU A 313 -17.34 -1.36 14.62
C LEU A 313 -16.13 -2.22 14.29
N ILE A 314 -16.20 -2.97 13.19
CA ILE A 314 -15.20 -3.95 12.80
C ILE A 314 -14.70 -3.62 11.40
N THR A 315 -13.40 -3.79 11.18
CA THR A 315 -12.80 -3.78 9.85
C THR A 315 -12.11 -5.12 9.57
N GLU A 316 -12.37 -5.66 8.39
CA GLU A 316 -11.73 -6.86 7.86
C GLU A 316 -10.80 -6.46 6.71
N THR A 317 -9.54 -6.90 6.79
CA THR A 317 -8.54 -6.69 5.75
C THR A 317 -7.95 -8.03 5.31
N ALA A 318 -7.05 -8.02 4.32
CA ALA A 318 -6.29 -9.20 3.92
C ALA A 318 -5.42 -9.82 5.04
N PHE A 319 -5.28 -9.16 6.20
CA PHE A 319 -4.42 -9.58 7.29
C PHE A 319 -5.18 -10.12 8.50
N ASP A 320 -6.26 -9.44 8.88
CA ASP A 320 -7.02 -9.72 10.09
C ASP A 320 -8.40 -9.05 10.08
N SER A 321 -9.22 -9.45 11.06
CA SER A 321 -10.43 -8.74 11.46
C SER A 321 -10.15 -8.05 12.78
N THR A 322 -10.37 -6.73 12.83
CA THR A 322 -10.03 -5.89 13.99
C THR A 322 -11.22 -5.05 14.41
N ARG A 323 -11.51 -5.03 15.71
CA ARG A 323 -12.49 -4.12 16.32
C ARG A 323 -11.89 -2.72 16.42
N LEU A 324 -12.51 -1.77 15.73
CA LEU A 324 -12.11 -0.35 15.72
C LEU A 324 -12.69 0.41 16.91
N ASP A 325 -13.94 0.14 17.25
CA ASP A 325 -14.62 0.73 18.41
C ASP A 325 -15.80 -0.13 18.88
N TRP A 326 -16.33 0.15 20.07
CA TRP A 326 -17.52 -0.49 20.60
C TRP A 326 -18.26 0.41 21.59
N VAL A 327 -19.55 0.13 21.79
CA VAL A 327 -20.34 0.74 22.86
C VAL A 327 -21.35 -0.26 23.42
N THR A 328 -21.46 -0.34 24.74
CA THR A 328 -22.45 -1.17 25.43
C THR A 328 -23.50 -0.26 26.08
N PHE A 329 -24.78 -0.58 25.93
CA PHE A 329 -25.89 0.19 26.50
C PHE A 329 -27.02 -0.75 26.92
N SER A 330 -28.00 -0.23 27.66
CA SER A 330 -29.15 -1.00 28.11
C SER A 330 -30.46 -0.41 27.60
N ILE A 331 -31.37 -1.28 27.18
CA ILE A 331 -32.73 -0.97 26.75
C ILE A 331 -33.68 -1.36 27.88
N ASP A 332 -34.46 -0.39 28.34
CA ASP A 332 -35.39 -0.47 29.48
C ASP A 332 -36.67 0.30 29.11
N ARG A 333 -37.52 -0.33 28.31
CA ARG A 333 -38.73 0.26 27.71
C ARG A 333 -40.01 -0.25 28.37
N GLU A 334 -39.93 -1.35 29.12
CA GLU A 334 -41.07 -1.90 29.83
C GLU A 334 -41.55 -0.91 30.90
N LEU A 335 -42.83 -0.55 30.82
CA LEU A 335 -43.48 0.32 31.79
C LEU A 335 -44.12 -0.53 32.88
N GLU A 336 -43.55 -0.50 34.09
CA GLU A 336 -44.21 -1.05 35.26
C GLU A 336 -45.20 -0.03 35.85
N ILE A 337 -46.51 -0.28 35.69
CA ILE A 337 -47.57 0.54 36.29
C ILE A 337 -48.06 -0.12 37.58
N ARG A 338 -47.83 0.53 38.72
CA ARG A 338 -48.47 0.19 40.01
C ARG A 338 -49.54 1.22 40.33
N ALA A 339 -50.79 0.90 39.97
CA ALA A 339 -51.94 1.75 40.28
C ALA A 339 -52.74 1.19 41.45
N GLN A 340 -53.11 2.04 42.40
CA GLN A 340 -54.08 1.74 43.44
C GLN A 340 -55.41 2.41 43.09
N LEU A 341 -56.45 1.61 42.87
CA LEU A 341 -57.80 2.13 42.68
C LEU A 341 -58.44 2.36 44.06
N THR A 342 -58.54 3.60 44.51
CA THR A 342 -59.43 3.95 45.62
C THR A 342 -60.82 4.20 45.05
N GLY A 343 -61.76 3.30 45.33
CA GLY A 343 -63.17 3.50 45.03
C GLY A 343 -63.70 4.72 45.79
N LEU A 344 -64.44 5.58 45.09
CA LEU A 344 -65.28 6.58 45.73
C LEU A 344 -66.46 5.83 46.34
N ASP A 345 -66.61 5.92 47.66
CA ASP A 345 -67.81 5.45 48.35
C ASP A 345 -69.02 6.22 47.81
N ASP A 346 -69.99 5.49 47.28
CA ASP A 346 -71.28 5.99 46.78
C ASP A 346 -72.20 6.32 47.99
N SER A 347 -71.76 7.26 48.83
CA SER A 347 -72.51 7.67 50.02
C SER A 347 -73.07 9.09 49.93
N GLU A 348 -73.68 9.45 48.80
CA GLU A 348 -74.72 10.50 48.74
C GLU A 348 -75.84 10.11 47.75
N MET A 349 -76.58 9.05 48.08
CA MET A 349 -78.00 8.98 47.72
C MET A 349 -78.83 8.98 49.00
N LYS A 350 -79.19 10.18 49.46
CA LYS A 350 -80.41 10.42 50.27
C LYS A 350 -81.04 11.74 49.90
#